data_AF-A0A0A9EY82-F1
#
_entry.id   AF-A0A0A9EY82-F1
#
_cell.length_a   1.000
_cell.length_b   1.000
_cell.length_c   1.000
_cell.angle_alpha   90.00
_cell.angle_beta   90.00
_cell.angle_gamma   90.00
#
_symmetry.space_group_name_H-M   'P 1'
#
loop_
_entity.id
_entity.type
_entity.pdbx_description
1 polymer ?
#
loop_
_entity_poly.entity_id
_entity_poly.type
_entity_poly.pdbx_seq_one_letter_code
_entity_poly.pdbx_strand_id
1 'polypeptide(L)'
;MKENTFQYLDSLGGMDSNVSRVLAQYIAEEVKDKSNKVIDTSSWHEELVDYIPLQQNGWDCGMFMLKYIDFHSRGLSLSFSQEHMGYFRKRTAKEILRLRAD
;
A
#
# COMPACT_ATOMS: atom_id res chain seq x y z
N MET A 1 -14.71 6.62 5.98
CA MET A 1 -13.80 5.59 6.49
C MET A 1 -14.40 4.27 6.06
N LYS A 2 -13.99 3.78 4.89
CA LYS A 2 -14.61 2.58 4.32
C LYS A 2 -13.82 1.39 4.87
N GLU A 3 -14.30 0.91 6.01
CA GLU A 3 -13.86 -0.30 6.72
C GLU A 3 -12.55 -0.19 7.52
N ASN A 4 -12.55 -0.81 8.71
CA ASN A 4 -11.38 -0.88 9.58
C ASN A 4 -10.56 -2.13 9.22
N THR A 5 -10.04 -2.16 8.00
CA THR A 5 -9.32 -3.31 7.43
C THR A 5 -7.87 -2.94 7.11
N PHE A 6 -7.02 -3.97 7.00
CA PHE A 6 -5.67 -3.85 6.47
C PHE A 6 -5.57 -4.57 5.14
N GLN A 7 -4.76 -4.07 4.23
CA GLN A 7 -4.41 -4.75 2.99
C GLN A 7 -2.88 -4.81 2.90
N TYR A 8 -2.35 -6.02 2.74
CA TYR A 8 -0.91 -6.24 2.54
C TYR A 8 -0.63 -6.50 1.06
N LEU A 9 0.09 -5.58 0.41
CA LEU A 9 0.35 -5.61 -1.03
C LEU A 9 1.84 -5.82 -1.29
N ASP A 10 2.23 -7.05 -1.58
CA ASP A 10 3.60 -7.42 -1.94
C ASP A 10 3.67 -7.82 -3.41
N SER A 11 4.47 -7.11 -4.20
CA SER A 11 4.65 -7.40 -5.63
C SER A 11 5.37 -8.71 -5.91
N LEU A 12 5.98 -9.36 -4.92
CA LEU A 12 6.48 -10.74 -5.00
C LEU A 12 5.48 -11.79 -4.51
N GLY A 13 4.28 -11.38 -4.10
CA GLY A 13 3.23 -12.29 -3.65
C GLY A 13 3.44 -12.84 -2.23
N GLY A 14 4.32 -12.20 -1.44
CA GLY A 14 4.46 -12.52 -0.03
C GLY A 14 3.26 -12.07 0.81
N MET A 15 3.12 -12.67 1.98
CA MET A 15 2.13 -12.32 2.99
C MET A 15 2.79 -12.38 4.36
N ASP A 16 2.57 -11.36 5.19
CA ASP A 16 3.03 -11.35 6.59
C ASP A 16 1.96 -10.76 7.50
N SER A 17 1.15 -11.65 8.08
CA SER A 17 0.08 -11.28 9.00
C SER A 17 0.59 -10.64 10.30
N ASN A 18 1.88 -10.74 10.63
CA ASN A 18 2.44 -10.03 11.77
C ASN A 18 2.45 -8.52 11.55
N VAL A 19 2.62 -8.06 10.30
CA VAL A 19 2.65 -6.63 9.97
C VAL A 19 1.32 -6.00 10.34
N SER A 20 0.19 -6.60 9.93
CA SER A 20 -1.16 -6.15 10.26
C SER A 20 -1.39 -6.06 11.77
N ARG A 21 -0.93 -7.07 12.53
CA ARG A 21 -1.01 -7.08 14.01
C ARG A 21 -0.22 -5.94 14.65
N VAL A 22 1.03 -5.74 14.22
CA VAL A 22 1.91 -4.69 14.76
C VAL A 22 1.37 -3.30 14.42
N LEU A 23 0.86 -3.10 13.21
CA LEU A 23 0.24 -1.84 12.79
C LEU A 23 -1.05 -1.54 13.59
N ALA A 24 -1.90 -2.54 13.84
CA ALA A 24 -3.09 -2.38 14.66
C ALA A 24 -2.74 -1.92 16.08
N GLN A 25 -1.74 -2.56 16.70
CA GLN A 25 -1.24 -2.17 18.01
C GLN A 25 -0.67 -0.74 17.99
N TYR A 26 0.16 -0.41 17.00
CA TYR A 26 0.73 0.93 16.85
C TYR A 26 -0.36 2.00 16.75
N ILE A 27 -1.39 1.78 15.93
CA ILE A 27 -2.48 2.76 15.76
C ILE A 27 -3.26 2.95 17.06
N ALA A 28 -3.54 1.86 17.81
CA ALA A 28 -4.20 1.97 19.12
C ALA A 28 -3.37 2.76 20.14
N GLU A 29 -2.06 2.51 20.18
CA GLU A 29 -1.12 3.22 21.05
C GLU A 29 -0.99 4.70 20.66
N GLU A 30 -0.85 5.01 19.37
CA GLU A 30 -0.74 6.37 18.84
C GLU A 30 -2.02 7.20 19.12
N VAL A 31 -3.20 6.61 18.93
CA VAL A 31 -4.47 7.29 19.24
C VAL A 31 -4.60 7.59 20.73
N LYS A 32 -4.18 6.65 21.58
CA LYS A 32 -4.16 6.84 23.03
C LYS A 32 -3.18 7.95 23.42
N ASP A 33 -1.97 7.97 22.87
CA ASP A 33 -0.95 8.99 23.16
C ASP A 33 -1.40 10.39 22.71
N LYS A 34 -1.88 10.54 21.46
CA LYS A 34 -2.19 11.85 20.88
C LYS A 34 -3.54 12.43 21.29
N SER A 35 -4.49 11.59 21.69
CA SER A 35 -5.87 12.04 21.94
C SER A 35 -6.49 11.55 23.24
N ASN A 36 -5.78 10.73 24.03
CA ASN A 36 -6.27 10.07 25.25
C ASN A 36 -7.55 9.22 25.03
N LYS A 37 -7.81 8.81 23.78
CA LYS A 37 -8.91 7.91 23.42
C LYS A 37 -8.40 6.48 23.31
N VAL A 38 -9.24 5.53 23.71
CA VAL A 38 -8.98 4.10 23.50
C VAL A 38 -9.87 3.65 22.35
N ILE A 39 -9.25 3.02 21.35
CA ILE A 39 -9.95 2.38 20.24
C ILE A 39 -9.77 0.87 20.33
N ASP A 40 -10.80 0.14 19.90
CA ASP A 40 -10.74 -1.31 19.79
C ASP A 40 -10.33 -1.70 18.36
N THR A 41 -9.18 -2.35 18.24
CA THR A 41 -8.64 -2.86 16.98
C THR A 41 -8.84 -4.37 16.83
N SER A 42 -9.53 -5.04 17.76
CA SER A 42 -9.73 -6.49 17.72
C SER A 42 -10.60 -6.96 16.55
N SER A 43 -11.46 -6.09 16.03
CA SER A 43 -12.30 -6.33 14.86
C SER A 43 -11.59 -6.06 13.52
N TRP A 44 -10.38 -5.50 13.57
CA TRP A 44 -9.64 -5.13 12.37
C TRP A 44 -8.97 -6.38 11.81
N HIS A 45 -9.22 -6.65 10.53
CA HIS A 45 -8.74 -7.85 9.86
C HIS A 45 -8.06 -7.50 8.56
N GLU A 46 -7.24 -8.43 8.09
CA GLU A 46 -6.60 -8.33 6.79
C GLU A 46 -7.60 -8.74 5.70
N GLU A 47 -7.85 -7.83 4.77
CA GLU A 47 -8.64 -8.08 3.58
C GLU A 47 -7.73 -8.70 2.51
N LEU A 48 -8.11 -9.88 2.03
CA LEU A 48 -7.41 -10.54 0.94
C LEU A 48 -7.75 -9.84 -0.38
N VAL A 49 -6.73 -9.38 -1.09
CA VAL A 49 -6.90 -8.80 -2.42
C VAL A 49 -6.65 -9.88 -3.47
N ASP A 50 -7.72 -10.36 -4.09
CA ASP A 50 -7.69 -11.51 -5.00
C ASP A 50 -6.78 -11.33 -6.23
N TYR A 51 -6.51 -10.09 -6.66
CA TYR A 51 -5.67 -9.83 -7.82
C TYR A 51 -4.85 -8.55 -7.68
N ILE A 52 -3.56 -8.72 -7.40
CA ILE A 52 -2.56 -7.65 -7.45
C ILE A 52 -1.58 -7.91 -8.61
N PRO A 53 -1.15 -6.88 -9.35
CA PRO A 53 -0.08 -7.01 -10.34
C PRO A 53 1.24 -7.47 -9.69
N LEU A 54 1.82 -8.58 -10.13
CA LEU A 54 3.09 -9.07 -9.58
C LEU A 54 4.30 -8.61 -10.42
N GLN A 55 5.43 -8.35 -9.75
CA GLN A 55 6.70 -8.08 -10.41
C GLN A 55 7.30 -9.37 -10.97
N GLN A 56 8.07 -9.25 -12.05
CA GLN A 56 8.72 -10.38 -12.72
C GLN A 56 10.26 -10.23 -12.74
N ASN A 57 10.80 -9.33 -11.90
CA ASN A 57 12.23 -9.12 -11.75
C ASN A 57 12.59 -8.75 -10.29
N GLY A 58 13.86 -8.51 -10.00
CA GLY A 58 14.36 -8.22 -8.64
C GLY A 58 14.52 -6.74 -8.28
N TRP A 59 14.10 -5.80 -9.14
CA TRP A 59 14.40 -4.37 -8.96
C TRP A 59 13.19 -3.44 -9.08
N ASP A 60 12.02 -3.94 -9.49
CA ASP A 60 10.78 -3.16 -9.64
C ASP A 60 9.91 -3.07 -8.38
N CYS A 61 10.24 -3.72 -7.26
CA CYS A 61 9.41 -3.69 -6.04
C CYS A 61 9.04 -2.27 -5.57
N GLY A 62 10.00 -1.34 -5.60
CA GLY A 62 9.74 0.07 -5.27
C GLY A 62 8.78 0.76 -6.25
N MET A 63 8.82 0.39 -7.54
CA MET A 63 7.89 0.94 -8.54
C MET A 63 6.48 0.37 -8.38
N PHE A 64 6.35 -0.93 -8.09
CA PHE A 64 5.06 -1.53 -7.76
C PHE A 64 4.46 -0.90 -6.50
N MET A 65 5.25 -0.73 -5.42
CA MET A 65 4.82 -0.02 -4.21
C MET A 65 4.28 1.39 -4.53
N LEU A 66 5.02 2.19 -5.30
CA LEU A 66 4.56 3.52 -5.71
C LEU A 66 3.26 3.47 -6.51
N LYS A 67 3.08 2.48 -7.38
CA LYS A 67 1.87 2.36 -8.20
C LYS A 67 0.68 1.78 -7.43
N TYR A 68 0.90 0.90 -6.47
CA TYR A 68 -0.15 0.54 -5.50
C TYR A 68 -0.66 1.78 -4.78
N ILE A 69 0.24 2.59 -4.19
CA ILE A 69 -0.14 3.82 -3.48
C ILE A 69 -0.88 4.80 -4.39
N ASP A 70 -0.37 5.04 -5.60
CA ASP A 70 -0.95 5.96 -6.58
C ASP A 70 -2.40 5.58 -6.91
N PHE A 71 -2.65 4.32 -7.26
CA PHE A 71 -3.99 3.84 -7.62
C PHE A 71 -4.93 3.79 -6.41
N HIS A 72 -4.47 3.29 -5.25
CA HIS A 72 -5.29 3.25 -4.03
C HIS A 72 -5.69 4.66 -3.58
N SER A 73 -4.77 5.63 -3.61
CA SER A 73 -5.05 7.01 -3.22
C SER A 73 -6.14 7.69 -4.06
N ARG A 74 -6.33 7.23 -5.30
CA ARG A 74 -7.33 7.71 -6.25
C ARG A 74 -8.60 6.85 -6.27
N GLY A 75 -8.67 5.78 -5.46
CA GLY A 75 -9.78 4.83 -5.47
C GLY A 75 -9.91 4.04 -6.78
N LEU A 76 -8.79 3.79 -7.47
CA LEU A 76 -8.74 3.09 -8.75
C LEU A 76 -8.32 1.63 -8.56
N SER A 77 -8.86 0.74 -9.39
CA SER A 77 -8.40 -0.65 -9.48
C SER A 77 -6.97 -0.73 -10.02
N LEU A 78 -6.15 -1.65 -9.50
CA LEU A 78 -4.74 -1.85 -9.91
C LEU A 78 -4.61 -2.38 -11.35
N SER A 79 -4.89 -1.53 -12.34
CA SER A 79 -4.90 -1.87 -13.77
C SER A 79 -3.55 -1.57 -14.43
N PHE A 80 -2.48 -2.22 -13.95
CA PHE A 80 -1.16 -2.16 -14.57
C PHE A 80 -0.44 -3.50 -14.46
N SER A 81 0.73 -3.61 -15.07
CA SER A 81 1.52 -4.83 -15.13
C SER A 81 3.02 -4.51 -15.20
N GLN A 82 3.85 -5.55 -15.18
CA GLN A 82 5.29 -5.45 -15.36
C GLN A 82 5.71 -4.70 -16.65
N GLU A 83 4.93 -4.79 -17.73
CA GLU A 83 5.26 -4.16 -19.02
C GLU A 83 5.30 -2.62 -18.93
N HIS A 84 4.59 -2.06 -17.95
CA HIS A 84 4.47 -0.62 -17.75
C HIS A 84 5.65 -0.03 -16.95
N MET A 85 6.47 -0.85 -16.29
CA MET A 85 7.49 -0.37 -15.35
C MET A 85 8.55 0.52 -16.01
N GLY A 86 8.92 0.24 -17.26
CA GLY A 86 9.84 1.10 -18.01
C GLY A 86 9.29 2.52 -18.23
N TYR A 87 7.99 2.65 -18.50
CA TYR A 87 7.31 3.94 -18.59
C TYR A 87 7.18 4.60 -17.22
N PHE A 88 6.72 3.85 -16.21
CA PHE A 88 6.52 4.40 -14.87
C PHE A 88 7.81 4.92 -14.24
N ARG A 89 8.96 4.27 -14.44
CA ARG A 89 10.26 4.80 -13.98
C ARG A 89 10.57 6.18 -14.56
N LYS A 90 10.41 6.34 -15.88
CA LYS A 90 10.64 7.63 -16.57
C LYS A 90 9.64 8.69 -16.10
N ARG A 91 8.37 8.31 -15.95
CA ARG A 91 7.31 9.19 -15.45
C ARG A 91 7.59 9.65 -14.03
N THR A 92 7.90 8.74 -13.11
CA THR A 92 8.21 9.07 -11.71
C THR A 92 9.43 9.97 -11.60
N ALA A 93 10.49 9.75 -12.38
CA ALA A 93 11.62 10.67 -12.42
C ALA A 93 11.20 12.10 -12.85
N LYS A 94 10.36 12.21 -13.88
CA LYS A 94 9.79 13.50 -14.32
C LYS A 94 8.91 14.14 -13.24
N GLU A 95 8.07 13.37 -12.57
CA GLU A 95 7.17 13.84 -11.50
C GLU A 95 7.95 14.38 -10.29
N ILE A 96 9.02 13.67 -9.89
CA ILE A 96 9.94 14.11 -8.82
C ILE A 96 10.62 15.43 -9.19
N LEU A 97 11.18 15.53 -10.41
CA LEU A 97 11.84 16.75 -10.88
C LEU A 97 10.89 17.95 -10.95
N ARG A 98 9.59 17.70 -11.14
CA ARG A 98 8.55 18.73 -11.20
C ARG A 98 7.86 18.98 -9.87
N LEU A 99 8.17 18.18 -8.84
CA LEU A 99 7.47 18.16 -7.55
C LEU A 99 5.94 18.06 -7.71
N ARG A 100 5.49 17.29 -8.72
CA ARG A 100 4.08 17.16 -9.08
C ARG A 100 3.81 15.77 -9.67
N ALA A 101 2.86 15.05 -9.07
CA ALA A 101 2.28 13.85 -9.67
C ALA A 101 1.20 14.26 -10.69
N ASP A 102 1.24 13.64 -11.87
CA ASP A 102 0.24 13.81 -12.93
C ASP A 102 -0.85 12.71 -12.85
#